data_AF-A0A7D8YDF9-F1
#
_entry.id   AF-A0A7D8YDF9-F1
#
_cell.length_a   1.000
_cell.length_b   1.000
_cell.length_c   1.000
_cell.angle_alpha   90.00
_cell.angle_beta   90.00
_cell.angle_gamma   90.00
#
_symmetry.space_group_name_H-M   'P 1'
#
loop_
_entity.id
_entity.type
_entity.pdbx_description
1 polymer ?
#
loop_
_entity_poly.entity_id
_entity_poly.type
_entity_poly.pdbx_seq_one_letter_code
_entity_poly.pdbx_strand_id
1 'polypeptide(L)'
;MSLSEKKSATFWITFSHEKNRRRPCFLSPRRDYHDGRPDHGVGSSLRLVPLHFPPTMTEVFTMWPTSRGDRTLDGNEAALIASAIAAMLDPIVDQIADGCGDDDDAADDAGSLHAALHTGVSVYDSLNLGQRLAILHRTALHLLTPAEFPDRQIAAVDEATIAVIFNEVRDWVEMESDCLSADDPQQTSEDRYLMTRWRCSVLAACQEVLGPGEWDAFAEEALLTSVPMDQWEEWIDYLASAILWDRDFEFVDSFLDADPDSARIRRQALGIDDDYFVCPAPDPNPAQIDRLVADIRLTLRPFGVYWGGDRQPTGDEPF
;
A
#
# COMPACT_ATOMS: atom_id res chain seq x y z
N MET A 1 -35.65 -14.60 -16.94
CA MET A 1 -34.23 -14.19 -16.97
C MET A 1 -33.88 -13.80 -15.56
N SER A 2 -33.31 -14.75 -14.81
CA SER A 2 -32.96 -14.60 -13.40
C SER A 2 -31.56 -14.03 -13.33
N LEU A 3 -31.40 -12.88 -12.68
CA LEU A 3 -30.11 -12.26 -12.42
C LEU A 3 -29.28 -13.15 -11.50
N SER A 4 -28.01 -13.20 -11.86
CA SER A 4 -26.93 -14.04 -11.34
C SER A 4 -26.67 -13.79 -9.86
N GLU A 5 -26.64 -14.88 -9.07
CA GLU A 5 -26.01 -14.90 -7.75
C GLU A 5 -24.52 -14.64 -7.93
N LYS A 6 -24.06 -13.45 -7.55
CA LYS A 6 -22.63 -13.16 -7.34
C LYS A 6 -22.13 -14.03 -6.19
N LYS A 7 -21.43 -15.11 -6.54
CA LYS A 7 -20.63 -15.88 -5.58
C LYS A 7 -19.37 -15.08 -5.30
N SER A 8 -19.34 -14.41 -4.15
CA SER A 8 -18.09 -13.95 -3.55
C SER A 8 -17.29 -15.21 -3.18
N ALA A 9 -16.43 -15.63 -4.09
CA ALA A 9 -15.53 -16.75 -3.87
C ALA A 9 -14.25 -16.19 -3.23
N THR A 10 -14.23 -16.21 -1.91
CA THR A 10 -13.01 -16.04 -1.12
C THR A 10 -12.07 -17.21 -1.41
N PHE A 11 -11.25 -17.07 -2.46
CA PHE A 11 -10.26 -18.06 -2.87
C PHE A 11 -8.89 -17.60 -2.35
N TRP A 12 -8.42 -18.21 -1.25
CA TRP A 12 -7.09 -17.92 -0.70
C TRP A 12 -6.08 -18.93 -1.24
N ILE A 13 -5.05 -18.40 -1.92
CA ILE A 13 -3.88 -19.12 -2.38
C ILE A 13 -3.09 -19.63 -1.17
N THR A 14 -2.73 -20.91 -1.20
CA THR A 14 -1.79 -21.50 -0.23
C THR A 14 -0.38 -21.07 -0.61
N PHE A 15 0.14 -20.01 0.00
CA PHE A 15 1.53 -19.59 -0.25
C PHE A 15 2.51 -20.41 0.60
N SER A 16 3.52 -20.96 -0.07
CA SER A 16 4.60 -21.72 0.57
C SER A 16 5.55 -20.75 1.29
N HIS A 17 5.62 -20.92 2.61
CA HIS A 17 6.26 -20.00 3.57
C HIS A 17 7.80 -20.09 3.58
N GLU A 18 8.45 -20.08 2.41
CA GLU A 18 9.90 -20.33 2.32
C GLU A 18 10.68 -19.20 1.62
N LYS A 19 10.98 -18.12 2.37
CA LYS A 19 12.33 -17.56 2.57
C LYS A 19 12.38 -16.19 3.26
N ASN A 20 13.48 -16.02 4.01
CA ASN A 20 14.15 -14.75 4.35
C ASN A 20 13.59 -13.84 5.46
N ARG A 21 13.12 -14.42 6.57
CA ARG A 21 12.92 -13.67 7.83
C ARG A 21 14.23 -13.31 8.52
N ARG A 22 14.91 -12.27 8.04
CA ARG A 22 15.80 -11.45 8.86
C ARG A 22 15.65 -10.00 8.47
N ARG A 23 14.80 -9.26 9.21
CA ARG A 23 14.99 -7.81 9.34
C ARG A 23 16.48 -7.61 9.67
N PRO A 24 17.25 -6.79 8.93
CA PRO A 24 18.60 -6.46 9.35
C PRO A 24 18.47 -5.68 10.67
N CYS A 25 18.52 -6.40 11.78
CA CYS A 25 18.74 -5.79 13.08
C CYS A 25 20.10 -5.09 12.96
N PHE A 26 20.09 -3.76 12.88
CA PHE A 26 21.28 -2.93 13.06
C PHE A 26 21.75 -3.07 14.51
N LEU A 27 22.29 -4.24 14.86
CA LEU A 27 23.11 -4.42 16.04
C LEU A 27 24.48 -3.83 15.71
N SER A 28 24.72 -2.64 16.26
CA SER A 28 26.06 -2.04 16.30
C SER A 28 27.08 -3.08 16.80
N PRO A 29 28.28 -3.18 16.19
CA PRO A 29 29.29 -4.12 16.65
C PRO A 29 29.69 -3.80 18.10
N ARG A 30 29.40 -4.71 19.03
CA ARG A 30 30.05 -4.74 20.35
C ARG A 30 31.55 -4.89 20.11
N ARG A 31 32.32 -3.82 20.37
CA ARG A 31 33.77 -3.90 20.48
C ARG A 31 34.12 -4.74 21.72
N ASP A 32 34.67 -5.92 21.49
CA ASP A 32 35.35 -6.69 22.52
C ASP A 32 36.59 -5.92 22.99
N TYR A 33 36.51 -5.36 24.19
CA TYR A 33 37.66 -4.85 24.92
C TYR A 33 38.36 -6.02 25.60
N HIS A 34 39.37 -6.56 24.94
CA HIS A 34 40.48 -7.21 25.63
C HIS A 34 41.41 -6.11 26.15
N ASP A 35 41.56 -5.98 27.47
CA ASP A 35 42.90 -5.66 27.97
C ASP A 35 43.18 -6.19 29.37
N GLY A 36 44.42 -6.62 29.54
CA GLY A 36 44.99 -7.20 30.74
C GLY A 36 45.38 -6.16 31.78
N ARG A 37 45.49 -6.66 33.02
CA ARG A 37 46.25 -6.07 34.13
C ARG A 37 47.77 -6.13 33.83
N PRO A 38 48.63 -5.23 34.37
CA PRO A 38 48.88 -5.20 35.82
C PRO A 38 49.30 -3.86 36.50
N ASP A 39 49.20 -3.92 37.84
CA ASP A 39 49.95 -3.29 38.94
C ASP A 39 50.19 -1.77 39.13
N HIS A 40 49.79 -1.36 40.34
CA HIS A 40 50.39 -0.44 41.33
C HIS A 40 51.14 0.84 40.88
N GLY A 41 50.58 2.00 41.24
CA GLY A 41 51.29 3.27 41.35
C GLY A 41 50.42 4.37 41.97
N VAL A 42 50.76 4.77 43.21
CA VAL A 42 50.12 5.85 43.98
C VAL A 42 50.44 7.21 43.34
N GLY A 43 49.42 8.04 43.09
CA GLY A 43 49.61 9.41 42.62
C GLY A 43 48.29 10.14 42.38
N SER A 44 47.80 10.86 43.40
CA SER A 44 46.64 11.75 43.31
C SER A 44 46.89 12.88 42.32
N SER A 45 46.12 12.92 41.23
CA SER A 45 46.02 14.08 40.34
C SER A 45 44.59 14.17 39.81
N LEU A 46 43.85 15.18 40.29
CA LEU A 46 42.51 15.53 39.81
C LEU A 46 42.59 15.88 38.32
N ARG A 47 42.19 14.95 37.45
CA ARG A 47 41.96 15.22 36.02
C ARG A 47 40.48 15.51 35.83
N LEU A 48 40.20 16.69 35.27
CA LEU A 48 38.89 17.06 34.75
C LEU A 48 38.46 16.01 33.71
N VAL A 49 37.38 15.29 34.00
CA VAL A 49 36.73 14.37 33.07
C VAL A 49 36.09 15.21 31.97
N PRO A 50 36.43 15.02 30.68
CA PRO A 50 35.71 15.66 29.60
C PRO A 50 34.25 15.16 29.65
N LEU A 51 33.29 16.08 29.73
CA LEU A 51 31.88 15.77 29.54
C LEU A 51 31.73 15.12 28.15
N HIS A 52 31.56 13.81 28.15
CA HIS A 52 31.24 13.04 26.97
C HIS A 52 29.79 13.38 26.62
N PHE A 53 29.60 14.38 25.77
CA PHE A 53 28.31 14.62 25.15
C PHE A 53 27.93 13.33 24.38
N PRO A 54 26.72 12.78 24.61
CA PRO A 54 26.27 11.65 23.80
C PRO A 54 26.34 12.07 22.32
N PRO A 55 26.72 11.15 21.41
CA PRO A 55 26.63 11.44 19.99
C PRO A 55 25.20 11.92 19.72
N THR A 56 25.07 13.12 19.15
CA THR A 56 23.85 13.56 18.51
C THR A 56 23.40 12.41 17.63
N MET A 57 22.29 11.77 18.00
CA MET A 57 21.66 10.77 17.16
C MET A 57 21.34 11.49 15.86
N THR A 58 22.17 11.28 14.84
CA THR A 58 21.84 11.68 13.48
C THR A 58 20.55 10.93 13.18
N GLU A 59 19.43 11.64 13.15
CA GLU A 59 18.17 11.08 12.68
C GLU A 59 18.44 10.62 11.25
N VAL A 60 18.46 9.31 11.07
CA VAL A 60 18.52 8.71 9.74
C VAL A 60 17.11 8.86 9.21
N PHE A 61 16.93 9.81 8.32
CA PHE A 61 15.69 9.97 7.57
C PHE A 61 15.50 8.74 6.68
N THR A 62 14.40 8.02 6.88
CA THR A 62 14.07 6.81 6.12
C THR A 62 12.92 7.12 5.16
N MET A 63 13.13 6.79 3.89
CA MET A 63 12.04 6.71 2.91
C MET A 63 11.11 5.55 3.28
N TRP A 64 9.98 5.38 2.59
CA TRP A 64 9.10 4.24 2.83
C TRP A 64 9.87 2.91 2.74
N PRO A 65 9.95 2.11 3.81
CA PRO A 65 10.75 0.89 3.78
C PRO A 65 10.01 -0.20 3.01
N THR A 66 10.52 -0.60 1.85
CA THR A 66 9.96 -1.70 1.04
C THR A 66 10.77 -2.98 1.20
N SER A 67 10.24 -4.11 0.75
CA SER A 67 10.99 -5.38 0.68
C SER A 67 12.29 -5.28 -0.14
N ARG A 68 12.39 -4.28 -1.02
CA ARG A 68 13.56 -3.97 -1.86
C ARG A 68 14.41 -2.82 -1.31
N GLY A 69 14.14 -2.39 -0.07
CA GLY A 69 14.82 -1.29 0.62
C GLY A 69 14.00 0.00 0.63
N ASP A 70 14.52 1.03 1.31
CA ASP A 70 13.84 2.31 1.47
C ASP A 70 13.86 3.07 0.13
N ARG A 71 12.69 3.34 -0.46
CA ARG A 71 12.59 4.00 -1.77
C ARG A 71 11.30 4.79 -1.96
N THR A 72 11.37 5.79 -2.84
CA THR A 72 10.21 6.39 -3.51
C THR A 72 9.96 5.63 -4.79
N LEU A 73 8.69 5.38 -5.14
CA LEU A 73 8.34 4.78 -6.41
C LEU A 73 8.45 5.80 -7.54
N ASP A 74 8.86 5.35 -8.70
CA ASP A 74 8.91 6.11 -9.93
C ASP A 74 8.32 5.30 -11.11
N GLY A 75 8.35 5.92 -12.30
CA GLY A 75 7.96 5.26 -13.55
C GLY A 75 6.56 4.66 -13.58
N ASN A 76 6.45 3.48 -14.18
CA ASN A 76 5.18 2.77 -14.39
C ASN A 76 4.62 2.19 -13.08
N GLU A 77 5.49 1.83 -12.12
CA GLU A 77 5.04 1.35 -10.81
C GLU A 77 4.32 2.47 -10.05
N ALA A 78 4.92 3.66 -10.01
CA ALA A 78 4.29 4.83 -9.39
C ALA A 78 2.99 5.23 -10.11
N ALA A 79 2.96 5.16 -11.44
CA ALA A 79 1.76 5.47 -12.22
C ALA A 79 0.61 4.49 -11.97
N LEU A 80 0.90 3.20 -11.83
CA LEU A 80 -0.08 2.17 -11.48
C LEU A 80 -0.66 2.44 -10.09
N ILE A 81 0.19 2.66 -9.09
CA ILE A 81 -0.22 2.97 -7.72
C ILE A 81 -1.02 4.27 -7.66
N ALA A 82 -0.58 5.31 -8.36
CA ALA A 82 -1.29 6.58 -8.43
C ALA A 82 -2.69 6.43 -9.02
N SER A 83 -2.83 5.63 -10.09
CA SER A 83 -4.12 5.35 -10.71
C SER A 83 -5.06 4.59 -9.78
N ALA A 84 -4.55 3.61 -9.03
CA ALA A 84 -5.31 2.84 -8.06
C ALA A 84 -5.79 3.72 -6.89
N ILE A 85 -4.93 4.56 -6.32
CA ILE A 85 -5.32 5.51 -5.27
C ILE A 85 -6.39 6.48 -5.79
N ALA A 86 -6.28 6.93 -7.05
CA ALA A 86 -7.28 7.79 -7.66
C ALA A 86 -8.64 7.12 -7.79
N ALA A 87 -8.65 5.84 -8.21
CA ALA A 87 -9.87 5.06 -8.35
C ALA A 87 -10.57 4.82 -7.00
N MET A 88 -9.80 4.63 -5.92
CA MET A 88 -10.33 4.52 -4.56
C MET A 88 -10.84 5.85 -3.99
N LEU A 89 -10.24 6.98 -4.40
CA LEU A 89 -10.52 8.29 -3.82
C LEU A 89 -11.96 8.75 -4.08
N ASP A 90 -12.42 8.66 -5.32
CA ASP A 90 -13.73 9.22 -5.70
C ASP A 90 -14.90 8.52 -4.97
N PRO A 91 -14.97 7.16 -4.88
CA PRO A 91 -15.98 6.48 -4.08
C PRO A 91 -15.97 6.84 -2.59
N ILE A 92 -14.79 7.06 -2.00
CA ILE A 92 -14.67 7.49 -0.59
C ILE A 92 -15.23 8.91 -0.43
N VAL A 93 -14.87 9.83 -1.33
CA VAL A 93 -15.32 11.22 -1.30
C VAL A 93 -16.83 11.32 -1.50
N ASP A 94 -17.38 10.59 -2.46
CA ASP A 94 -18.81 10.55 -2.73
C ASP A 94 -19.58 10.06 -1.50
N GLN A 95 -19.11 9.00 -0.82
CA GLN A 95 -19.75 8.51 0.40
C GLN A 95 -19.67 9.48 1.59
N ILE A 96 -18.55 10.19 1.73
CA ILE A 96 -18.44 11.24 2.77
C ILE A 96 -19.44 12.37 2.50
N ALA A 97 -19.62 12.75 1.22
CA ALA A 97 -20.58 13.78 0.82
C ALA A 97 -22.03 13.34 1.04
N ASP A 98 -22.38 12.10 0.67
CA ASP A 98 -23.72 11.54 0.79
C ASP A 98 -24.12 11.25 2.25
N GLY A 99 -23.16 10.82 3.07
CA GLY A 99 -23.37 10.51 4.50
C GLY A 99 -23.64 11.72 5.40
N CYS A 100 -23.62 12.94 4.85
CA CYS A 100 -23.97 14.17 5.57
C CYS A 100 -25.47 14.53 5.49
N GLY A 101 -26.32 13.67 4.92
CA GLY A 101 -27.78 13.83 4.92
C GLY A 101 -28.41 13.25 6.20
N ASP A 102 -28.98 14.11 7.04
CA ASP A 102 -29.74 13.81 8.29
C ASP A 102 -31.06 13.01 8.06
N ASP A 103 -31.14 12.13 7.07
CA ASP A 103 -32.39 11.45 6.70
C ASP A 103 -32.45 10.02 7.30
N ASP A 104 -33.03 9.96 8.50
CA ASP A 104 -33.39 8.77 9.32
C ASP A 104 -34.28 7.72 8.62
N ASP A 105 -34.53 7.80 7.31
CA ASP A 105 -35.55 7.02 6.59
C ASP A 105 -35.01 5.97 5.59
N ALA A 106 -33.69 5.72 5.51
CA ALA A 106 -33.07 4.85 4.48
C ALA A 106 -32.56 3.47 4.98
N ALA A 107 -33.24 2.84 5.95
CA ALA A 107 -32.77 1.61 6.60
C ALA A 107 -32.69 0.35 5.70
N ASP A 108 -33.25 0.35 4.48
CA ASP A 108 -33.35 -0.87 3.65
C ASP A 108 -32.36 -0.94 2.45
N ASP A 109 -31.63 0.14 2.11
CA ASP A 109 -30.70 0.15 0.94
C ASP A 109 -29.24 0.55 1.28
N ALA A 110 -28.99 1.05 2.50
CA ALA A 110 -27.65 1.45 2.95
C ALA A 110 -26.62 0.28 2.97
N GLY A 111 -27.09 -0.97 2.97
CA GLY A 111 -26.21 -2.14 2.93
C GLY A 111 -25.51 -2.36 1.58
N SER A 112 -26.05 -1.83 0.47
CA SER A 112 -25.52 -2.06 -0.87
C SER A 112 -24.28 -1.20 -1.17
N LEU A 113 -24.30 0.07 -0.76
CA LEU A 113 -23.21 1.02 -1.02
C LEU A 113 -22.02 0.81 -0.07
N HIS A 114 -22.29 0.47 1.20
CA HIS A 114 -21.23 0.18 2.17
C HIS A 114 -20.45 -1.11 1.79
N ALA A 115 -21.10 -2.07 1.12
CA ALA A 115 -20.41 -3.25 0.58
C ALA A 115 -19.44 -2.90 -0.55
N ALA A 116 -19.68 -1.82 -1.30
CA ALA A 116 -18.85 -1.41 -2.44
C ALA A 116 -17.47 -0.86 -2.02
N LEU A 117 -17.28 -0.46 -0.76
CA LEU A 117 -15.98 -0.06 -0.22
C LEU A 117 -15.32 -1.14 0.65
N HIS A 118 -15.87 -2.35 0.67
CA HIS A 118 -15.25 -3.45 1.39
C HIS A 118 -14.12 -4.02 0.52
N THR A 119 -12.89 -3.86 0.99
CA THR A 119 -11.67 -4.17 0.23
C THR A 119 -11.17 -5.60 0.44
N GLY A 120 -11.67 -6.26 1.48
CA GLY A 120 -11.28 -7.62 1.86
C GLY A 120 -10.07 -7.66 2.79
N VAL A 121 -9.54 -6.50 3.21
CA VAL A 121 -8.42 -6.38 4.15
C VAL A 121 -8.96 -5.83 5.47
N SER A 122 -9.17 -6.71 6.45
CA SER A 122 -9.89 -6.39 7.69
C SER A 122 -9.31 -5.20 8.46
N VAL A 123 -7.98 -5.04 8.50
CA VAL A 123 -7.32 -3.87 9.12
C VAL A 123 -7.80 -2.56 8.49
N TYR A 124 -7.80 -2.46 7.15
CA TYR A 124 -8.24 -1.26 6.43
C TYR A 124 -9.76 -1.12 6.47
N ASP A 125 -10.49 -2.22 6.34
CA ASP A 125 -11.95 -2.23 6.34
C ASP A 125 -12.54 -1.79 7.69
N SER A 126 -11.81 -1.98 8.79
CA SER A 126 -12.19 -1.51 10.13
C SER A 126 -12.10 0.02 10.32
N LEU A 127 -11.42 0.73 9.42
CA LEU A 127 -11.24 2.18 9.50
C LEU A 127 -12.49 2.94 9.06
N ASN A 128 -12.76 4.08 9.70
CA ASN A 128 -13.77 5.01 9.22
C ASN A 128 -13.32 5.70 7.91
N LEU A 129 -14.25 6.28 7.14
CA LEU A 129 -13.95 6.89 5.83
C LEU A 129 -12.88 8.00 5.89
N GLY A 130 -12.89 8.83 6.95
CA GLY A 130 -11.87 9.87 7.15
C GLY A 130 -10.48 9.28 7.40
N GLN A 131 -10.40 8.22 8.21
CA GLN A 131 -9.15 7.48 8.45
C GLN A 131 -8.63 6.79 7.19
N ARG A 132 -9.50 6.18 6.38
CA ARG A 132 -9.16 5.61 5.07
C ARG A 132 -8.58 6.66 4.13
N LEU A 133 -9.22 7.83 4.05
CA LEU A 133 -8.71 8.95 3.26
C LEU A 133 -7.34 9.43 3.76
N ALA A 134 -7.16 9.56 5.07
CA ALA A 134 -5.91 10.04 5.63
C ALA A 134 -4.75 9.05 5.46
N ILE A 135 -5.01 7.74 5.57
CA ILE A 135 -3.99 6.74 5.32
C ILE A 135 -3.66 6.64 3.82
N LEU A 136 -4.65 6.77 2.92
CA LEU A 136 -4.38 6.88 1.48
C LEU A 136 -3.51 8.10 1.14
N HIS A 137 -3.81 9.26 1.73
CA HIS A 137 -2.97 10.46 1.58
C HIS A 137 -1.56 10.23 2.09
N ARG A 138 -1.40 9.64 3.28
CA ARG A 138 -0.10 9.31 3.86
C ARG A 138 0.70 8.38 2.95
N THR A 139 0.06 7.31 2.47
CA THR A 139 0.67 6.36 1.54
C THR A 139 1.07 7.05 0.23
N ALA A 140 0.19 7.81 -0.40
CA ALA A 140 0.51 8.56 -1.62
C ALA A 140 1.70 9.50 -1.41
N LEU A 141 1.69 10.28 -0.33
CA LEU A 141 2.75 11.24 -0.03
C LEU A 141 4.11 10.56 0.11
N HIS A 142 4.22 9.52 0.93
CA HIS A 142 5.52 8.91 1.25
C HIS A 142 6.00 7.90 0.20
N LEU A 143 5.08 7.31 -0.54
CA LEU A 143 5.42 6.31 -1.55
C LEU A 143 5.70 6.94 -2.92
N LEU A 144 5.01 8.04 -3.27
CA LEU A 144 5.10 8.67 -4.59
C LEU A 144 5.91 9.98 -4.60
N THR A 145 6.36 10.46 -3.44
CA THR A 145 7.19 11.68 -3.36
C THR A 145 8.46 11.41 -2.55
N PRO A 146 9.49 12.26 -2.64
CA PRO A 146 10.69 12.14 -1.83
C PRO A 146 10.46 12.57 -0.35
N ALA A 147 9.22 12.60 0.13
CA ALA A 147 8.89 12.91 1.50
C ALA A 147 9.33 11.79 2.45
N GLU A 148 10.02 12.16 3.51
CA GLU A 148 10.52 11.26 4.54
C GLU A 148 9.35 10.56 5.26
N PHE A 149 9.46 9.26 5.46
CA PHE A 149 8.47 8.52 6.23
C PHE A 149 8.68 8.82 7.72
N PRO A 150 7.65 9.29 8.45
CA PRO A 150 7.82 9.84 9.80
C PRO A 150 8.15 8.78 10.84
N ASP A 151 7.75 7.52 10.59
CA ASP A 151 7.90 6.42 11.53
C ASP A 151 9.10 5.55 11.19
N ARG A 152 9.78 5.04 12.22
CA ARG A 152 10.91 4.12 12.02
C ARG A 152 10.47 2.72 11.58
N GLN A 153 9.19 2.40 11.76
CA GLN A 153 8.60 1.12 11.42
C GLN A 153 7.27 1.36 10.74
N ILE A 154 7.01 0.58 9.70
CA ILE A 154 5.69 0.51 9.08
C ILE A 154 4.73 -0.22 10.03
N ALA A 155 3.53 0.33 10.19
CA ALA A 155 2.47 -0.31 10.97
C ALA A 155 1.58 -1.21 10.09
N ALA A 156 0.76 -2.05 10.73
CA ALA A 156 -0.18 -2.93 10.04
C ALA A 156 -1.14 -2.16 9.12
N VAL A 157 -1.54 -0.95 9.53
CA VAL A 157 -2.44 -0.10 8.74
C VAL A 157 -1.77 0.44 7.46
N ASP A 158 -0.47 0.70 7.51
CA ASP A 158 0.30 1.16 6.34
C ASP A 158 0.41 0.01 5.31
N GLU A 159 0.78 -1.21 5.74
CA GLU A 159 0.86 -2.38 4.84
C GLU A 159 -0.50 -2.82 4.33
N ALA A 160 -1.52 -2.83 5.19
CA ALA A 160 -2.90 -3.10 4.79
C ALA A 160 -3.36 -2.12 3.70
N THR A 161 -2.98 -0.84 3.80
CA THR A 161 -3.31 0.15 2.76
C THR A 161 -2.67 -0.19 1.42
N ILE A 162 -1.40 -0.62 1.41
CA ILE A 162 -0.73 -1.08 0.18
C ILE A 162 -1.43 -2.31 -0.39
N ALA A 163 -1.79 -3.28 0.45
CA ALA A 163 -2.49 -4.48 0.02
C ALA A 163 -3.85 -4.15 -0.62
N VAL A 164 -4.59 -3.21 -0.03
CA VAL A 164 -5.85 -2.72 -0.60
C VAL A 164 -5.64 -2.04 -1.95
N ILE A 165 -4.58 -1.25 -2.12
CA ILE A 165 -4.28 -0.62 -3.41
C ILE A 165 -4.07 -1.68 -4.50
N PHE A 166 -3.40 -2.80 -4.19
CA PHE A 166 -3.25 -3.90 -5.15
C PHE A 166 -4.53 -4.73 -5.34
N ASN A 167 -5.38 -4.86 -4.32
CA ASN A 167 -6.72 -5.42 -4.50
C ASN A 167 -7.55 -4.56 -5.46
N GLU A 168 -7.49 -3.24 -5.34
CA GLU A 168 -8.16 -2.32 -6.27
C GLU A 168 -7.65 -2.55 -7.70
N VAL A 169 -6.33 -2.67 -7.91
CA VAL A 169 -5.76 -2.99 -9.23
C VAL A 169 -6.34 -4.31 -9.78
N ARG A 170 -6.43 -5.34 -8.93
CA ARG A 170 -7.03 -6.64 -9.31
C ARG A 170 -8.49 -6.48 -9.71
N ASP A 171 -9.29 -5.77 -8.92
CA ASP A 171 -10.72 -5.55 -9.17
C ASP A 171 -10.95 -4.83 -10.50
N TRP A 172 -10.11 -3.85 -10.84
CA TRP A 172 -10.17 -3.19 -12.13
C TRP A 172 -9.78 -4.10 -13.30
N VAL A 173 -8.77 -4.95 -13.15
CA VAL A 173 -8.39 -5.95 -14.17
C VAL A 173 -9.51 -6.99 -14.36
N GLU A 174 -10.18 -7.40 -13.28
CA GLU A 174 -11.35 -8.28 -13.34
C GLU A 174 -12.51 -7.58 -14.06
N MET A 175 -12.79 -6.33 -13.73
CA MET A 175 -13.85 -5.53 -14.37
C MET A 175 -13.60 -5.34 -15.88
N GLU A 176 -12.35 -5.08 -16.29
CA GLU A 176 -11.95 -5.07 -17.69
C GLU A 176 -12.28 -6.40 -18.39
N SER A 177 -12.06 -7.52 -17.70
CA SER A 177 -12.38 -8.87 -18.21
C SER A 177 -13.88 -9.04 -18.45
N ASP A 178 -14.71 -8.57 -17.52
CA ASP A 178 -16.16 -8.70 -17.58
C ASP A 178 -16.81 -7.76 -18.62
N CYS A 179 -16.24 -6.57 -18.82
CA CYS A 179 -16.75 -5.59 -19.78
C CYS A 179 -16.41 -5.94 -21.24
N LEU A 180 -15.40 -6.78 -21.48
CA LEU A 180 -15.03 -7.24 -22.82
C LEU A 180 -16.04 -8.27 -23.33
N SER A 181 -17.17 -7.81 -23.86
CA SER A 181 -18.02 -8.67 -24.70
C SER A 181 -17.31 -8.90 -26.03
N ALA A 182 -16.88 -10.13 -26.30
CA ALA A 182 -16.15 -10.50 -27.52
C ALA A 182 -16.89 -10.23 -28.85
N ASP A 183 -18.17 -9.84 -28.78
CA ASP A 183 -19.10 -9.81 -29.92
C ASP A 183 -19.72 -8.43 -30.20
N ASP A 184 -19.19 -7.31 -29.66
CA ASP A 184 -19.68 -5.99 -30.07
C ASP A 184 -18.91 -5.45 -31.30
N PRO A 185 -19.48 -5.54 -32.53
CA PRO A 185 -18.84 -5.06 -33.74
C PRO A 185 -18.71 -3.52 -33.80
N GLN A 186 -19.31 -2.77 -32.87
CA GLN A 186 -19.21 -1.32 -32.82
C GLN A 186 -18.03 -0.81 -31.98
N GLN A 187 -17.31 -1.71 -31.30
CA GLN A 187 -16.23 -1.31 -30.41
C GLN A 187 -15.04 -0.72 -31.17
N THR A 188 -14.78 0.57 -30.94
CA THR A 188 -13.66 1.29 -31.55
C THR A 188 -12.32 0.88 -30.93
N SER A 189 -11.20 1.28 -31.54
CA SER A 189 -9.87 1.08 -30.95
C SER A 189 -9.69 1.86 -29.65
N GLU A 190 -10.32 3.02 -29.52
CA GLU A 190 -10.28 3.84 -28.31
C GLU A 190 -11.05 3.17 -27.16
N ASP A 191 -12.20 2.58 -27.46
CA ASP A 191 -12.97 1.79 -26.49
C ASP A 191 -12.17 0.58 -25.98
N ARG A 192 -11.43 -0.10 -26.86
CA ARG A 192 -10.57 -1.25 -26.48
C ARG A 192 -9.39 -0.84 -25.60
N TYR A 193 -8.77 0.30 -25.92
CA TYR A 193 -7.69 0.84 -25.10
C TYR A 193 -8.19 1.19 -23.69
N LEU A 194 -9.35 1.86 -23.58
CA LEU A 194 -9.95 2.16 -22.29
C LEU A 194 -10.33 0.89 -21.50
N MET A 195 -10.65 -0.20 -22.21
CA MET A 195 -10.94 -1.51 -21.63
C MET A 195 -9.72 -2.37 -21.29
N THR A 196 -8.50 -1.95 -21.64
CA THR A 196 -7.27 -2.69 -21.33
C THR A 196 -6.22 -1.86 -20.62
N ARG A 197 -6.60 -0.66 -20.15
CA ARG A 197 -5.69 0.32 -19.56
C ARG A 197 -4.99 -0.22 -18.30
N TRP A 198 -5.71 -0.96 -17.46
CA TRP A 198 -5.18 -1.50 -16.21
C TRP A 198 -4.26 -2.67 -16.48
N ARG A 199 -4.65 -3.58 -17.38
CA ARG A 199 -3.76 -4.65 -17.86
C ARG A 199 -2.47 -4.10 -18.49
N CYS A 200 -2.57 -3.06 -19.32
CA CYS A 200 -1.40 -2.38 -19.88
C CYS A 200 -0.51 -1.79 -18.77
N SER A 201 -1.11 -1.15 -17.76
CA SER A 201 -0.39 -0.52 -16.65
C SER A 201 0.32 -1.56 -15.77
N VAL A 202 -0.35 -2.67 -15.44
CA VAL A 202 0.25 -3.80 -14.69
C VAL A 202 1.42 -4.39 -15.47
N LEU A 203 1.27 -4.60 -16.77
CA LEU A 203 2.34 -5.13 -17.62
C LEU A 203 3.57 -4.20 -17.63
N ALA A 204 3.34 -2.90 -17.84
CA ALA A 204 4.41 -1.91 -17.85
C ALA A 204 5.16 -1.85 -16.49
N ALA A 205 4.41 -1.91 -15.38
CA ALA A 205 4.99 -1.99 -14.05
C ALA A 205 5.79 -3.29 -13.84
N CYS A 206 5.31 -4.45 -14.32
CA CYS A 206 6.04 -5.72 -14.23
C CYS A 206 7.37 -5.66 -14.99
N GLN A 207 7.36 -5.14 -16.21
CA GLN A 207 8.56 -5.00 -17.04
C GLN A 207 9.62 -4.11 -16.38
N GLU A 208 9.18 -3.02 -15.75
CA GLU A 208 10.08 -2.09 -15.07
C GLU A 208 10.62 -2.65 -13.75
N VAL A 209 9.75 -3.20 -12.89
CA VAL A 209 10.09 -3.60 -11.53
C VAL A 209 10.74 -4.98 -11.49
N LEU A 210 10.16 -5.95 -12.18
CA LEU A 210 10.54 -7.35 -12.11
C LEU A 210 11.56 -7.73 -13.20
N GLY A 211 11.71 -6.88 -14.22
CA GLY A 211 12.61 -7.09 -15.35
C GLY A 211 12.02 -8.05 -16.39
N PRO A 212 12.86 -8.69 -17.23
CA PRO A 212 12.38 -9.64 -18.23
C PRO A 212 11.74 -10.89 -17.59
N GLY A 213 10.60 -11.32 -18.12
CA GLY A 213 9.81 -12.41 -17.54
C GLY A 213 8.73 -12.97 -18.46
N GLU A 214 7.80 -13.74 -17.91
CA GLU A 214 6.71 -14.38 -18.67
C GLU A 214 5.74 -13.36 -19.27
N TRP A 215 5.58 -12.20 -18.61
CA TRP A 215 4.79 -11.07 -19.09
C TRP A 215 5.30 -10.49 -20.42
N ASP A 216 6.58 -10.63 -20.78
CA ASP A 216 7.12 -10.09 -22.04
C ASP A 216 6.48 -10.72 -23.28
N ALA A 217 5.94 -11.93 -23.16
CA ALA A 217 5.21 -12.59 -24.24
C ALA A 217 3.88 -11.90 -24.58
N PHE A 218 3.39 -10.99 -23.72
CA PHE A 218 2.09 -10.35 -23.81
C PHE A 218 2.18 -8.83 -24.05
N ALA A 219 3.31 -8.35 -24.59
CA ALA A 219 3.51 -6.93 -24.91
C ALA A 219 2.51 -6.37 -25.94
N GLU A 220 1.86 -7.23 -26.72
CA GLU A 220 0.83 -6.82 -27.68
C GLU A 220 -0.55 -6.77 -27.01
N GLU A 221 -1.26 -5.64 -27.14
CA GLU A 221 -2.60 -5.42 -26.56
C GLU A 221 -3.60 -6.53 -26.90
N ALA A 222 -3.53 -7.06 -28.13
CA ALA A 222 -4.40 -8.14 -28.58
C ALA A 222 -4.21 -9.45 -27.80
N LEU A 223 -3.05 -9.66 -27.18
CA LEU A 223 -2.74 -10.83 -26.38
C LEU A 223 -3.15 -10.65 -24.91
N LEU A 224 -3.27 -9.42 -24.42
CA LEU A 224 -3.65 -9.13 -23.02
C LEU A 224 -5.00 -9.72 -22.65
N THR A 225 -5.95 -9.71 -23.58
CA THR A 225 -7.31 -10.24 -23.37
C THR A 225 -7.35 -11.77 -23.33
N SER A 226 -6.27 -12.44 -23.74
CA SER A 226 -6.14 -13.90 -23.72
C SER A 226 -5.51 -14.45 -22.44
N VAL A 227 -4.93 -13.57 -21.61
CA VAL A 227 -4.29 -13.96 -20.35
C VAL A 227 -5.38 -14.28 -19.32
N PRO A 228 -5.37 -15.48 -18.71
CA PRO A 228 -6.37 -15.87 -17.72
C PRO A 228 -6.20 -15.09 -16.41
N MET A 229 -7.27 -14.96 -15.63
CA MET A 229 -7.28 -14.10 -14.43
C MET A 229 -6.31 -14.56 -13.34
N ASP A 230 -6.10 -15.86 -13.17
CA ASP A 230 -5.12 -16.42 -12.23
C ASP A 230 -3.69 -15.95 -12.52
N GLN A 231 -3.34 -15.81 -13.79
CA GLN A 231 -2.04 -15.28 -14.20
C GLN A 231 -1.90 -13.79 -13.87
N TRP A 232 -2.97 -13.00 -14.02
CA TRP A 232 -2.98 -11.59 -13.64
C TRP A 232 -2.83 -11.43 -12.12
N GLU A 233 -3.53 -12.24 -11.34
CA GLU A 233 -3.42 -12.25 -9.87
C GLU A 233 -1.98 -12.52 -9.43
N GLU A 234 -1.31 -13.48 -10.05
CA GLU A 234 0.09 -13.80 -9.77
C GLU A 234 1.02 -12.61 -10.06
N TRP A 235 0.85 -11.91 -11.19
CA TRP A 235 1.68 -10.74 -11.54
C TRP A 235 1.45 -9.57 -10.58
N ILE A 236 0.19 -9.33 -10.20
CA ILE A 236 -0.17 -8.31 -9.21
C ILE A 236 0.44 -8.66 -7.85
N ASP A 237 0.41 -9.93 -7.43
CA ASP A 237 1.05 -10.40 -6.20
C ASP A 237 2.59 -10.21 -6.23
N TYR A 238 3.23 -10.39 -7.39
CA TYR A 238 4.66 -10.10 -7.54
C TYR A 238 4.98 -8.62 -7.40
N LEU A 239 4.17 -7.73 -7.96
CA LEU A 239 4.30 -6.29 -7.78
C LEU A 239 4.06 -5.90 -6.32
N ALA A 240 3.01 -6.44 -5.69
CA ALA A 240 2.73 -6.21 -4.27
C ALA A 240 3.91 -6.63 -3.38
N SER A 241 4.50 -7.79 -3.67
CA SER A 241 5.67 -8.32 -2.94
C SER A 241 6.95 -7.49 -3.15
N ALA A 242 7.00 -6.61 -4.15
CA ALA A 242 8.12 -5.67 -4.34
C ALA A 242 8.02 -4.44 -3.43
N ILE A 243 6.85 -4.22 -2.79
CA ILE A 243 6.59 -3.14 -1.85
C ILE A 243 6.42 -3.70 -0.44
N LEU A 244 5.52 -4.68 -0.26
CA LEU A 244 5.21 -5.33 1.03
C LEU A 244 6.35 -6.23 1.50
N TRP A 245 6.69 -6.14 2.80
CA TRP A 245 7.69 -7.01 3.42
C TRP A 245 7.13 -8.40 3.71
N ASP A 246 5.93 -8.43 4.26
CA ASP A 246 5.17 -9.62 4.58
C ASP A 246 3.67 -9.30 4.53
N ARG A 247 2.85 -10.26 4.94
CA ARG A 247 1.39 -10.13 5.01
C ARG A 247 0.93 -10.27 6.46
N ASP A 248 1.73 -9.81 7.42
CA ASP A 248 1.43 -10.03 8.84
C ASP A 248 0.14 -9.31 9.27
N PHE A 249 -0.25 -8.24 8.57
CA PHE A 249 -1.54 -7.54 8.74
C PHE A 249 -2.76 -8.47 8.57
N GLU A 250 -2.67 -9.55 7.80
CA GLU A 250 -3.77 -10.51 7.59
C GLU A 250 -4.06 -11.35 8.85
N PHE A 251 -3.11 -11.44 9.77
CA PHE A 251 -3.30 -12.20 11.00
C PHE A 251 -4.06 -11.44 12.09
N VAL A 252 -4.49 -10.18 11.85
CA VAL A 252 -5.14 -9.34 12.86
C VAL A 252 -6.29 -10.07 13.57
N ASP A 253 -7.15 -10.74 12.81
CA ASP A 253 -8.34 -11.43 13.33
C ASP A 253 -7.96 -12.62 14.22
N SER A 254 -6.79 -13.23 13.97
CA SER A 254 -6.27 -14.31 14.81
C SER A 254 -5.77 -13.82 16.19
N PHE A 255 -5.53 -12.52 16.35
CA PHE A 255 -5.07 -11.89 17.59
C PHE A 255 -6.20 -11.22 18.37
N LEU A 256 -7.25 -10.72 17.70
CA LEU A 256 -8.35 -9.98 18.35
C LEU A 256 -9.10 -10.82 19.38
N ASP A 257 -9.28 -12.12 19.11
CA ASP A 257 -9.99 -13.04 20.01
C ASP A 257 -9.07 -13.74 21.03
N ALA A 258 -7.76 -13.54 20.93
CA ALA A 258 -6.80 -14.18 21.82
C ALA A 258 -6.64 -13.39 23.13
N ASP A 259 -6.40 -14.10 24.23
CA ASP A 259 -5.97 -13.48 25.49
C ASP A 259 -4.72 -12.59 25.25
N PRO A 260 -4.64 -11.36 25.83
CA PRO A 260 -3.56 -10.41 25.51
C PRO A 260 -2.14 -10.96 25.71
N ASP A 261 -1.90 -11.77 26.76
CA ASP A 261 -0.59 -12.37 26.99
C ASP A 261 -0.29 -13.43 25.93
N SER A 262 -1.31 -14.21 25.53
CA SER A 262 -1.21 -15.21 24.46
C SER A 262 -0.96 -14.56 23.09
N ALA A 263 -1.65 -13.45 22.79
CA ALA A 263 -1.44 -12.67 21.58
C ALA A 263 -0.02 -12.11 21.52
N ARG A 264 0.49 -11.54 22.62
CA ARG A 264 1.87 -11.04 22.71
C ARG A 264 2.90 -12.14 22.49
N ILE A 265 2.73 -13.30 23.12
CA ILE A 265 3.64 -14.44 22.92
C ILE A 265 3.63 -14.89 21.45
N ARG A 266 2.45 -14.96 20.82
CA ARG A 266 2.33 -15.34 19.41
C ARG A 266 2.99 -14.32 18.49
N ARG A 267 2.79 -13.01 18.71
CA ARG A 267 3.46 -11.94 17.94
C ARG A 267 4.98 -12.02 18.06
N GLN A 268 5.50 -12.17 19.27
CA GLN A 268 6.94 -12.34 19.50
C GLN A 268 7.49 -13.60 18.81
N ALA A 269 6.74 -14.70 18.78
CA ALA A 269 7.15 -15.91 18.07
C ALA A 269 7.18 -15.75 16.54
N LEU A 270 6.34 -14.86 15.98
CA LEU A 270 6.32 -14.53 14.55
C LEU A 270 7.33 -13.43 14.18
N GLY A 271 7.86 -12.70 15.17
CA GLY A 271 8.75 -11.57 14.96
C GLY A 271 8.01 -10.25 14.67
N ILE A 272 6.73 -10.19 15.00
CA ILE A 272 5.88 -8.99 14.86
C ILE A 272 6.16 -8.07 16.06
N ASP A 273 6.41 -6.80 15.77
CA ASP A 273 6.64 -5.77 16.79
C ASP A 273 5.37 -5.52 17.62
N ASP A 274 5.53 -5.17 18.90
CA ASP A 274 4.40 -4.94 19.81
C ASP A 274 3.55 -3.73 19.37
N ASP A 275 4.16 -2.75 18.70
CA ASP A 275 3.48 -1.54 18.22
C ASP A 275 2.85 -1.70 16.82
N TYR A 276 3.13 -2.80 16.11
CA TYR A 276 2.72 -3.01 14.72
C TYR A 276 1.20 -2.92 14.50
N PHE A 277 0.41 -3.55 15.38
CA PHE A 277 -1.06 -3.52 15.32
C PHE A 277 -1.69 -2.39 16.15
N VAL A 278 -0.89 -1.62 16.90
CA VAL A 278 -1.39 -0.63 17.87
C VAL A 278 -1.34 0.79 17.31
N CYS A 279 -0.59 1.03 16.24
CA CYS A 279 -0.49 2.36 15.64
C CYS A 279 -1.85 2.79 15.06
N PRO A 280 -2.48 3.84 15.60
CA PRO A 280 -3.78 4.29 15.12
C PRO A 280 -3.64 4.96 13.75
N ALA A 281 -4.60 4.72 12.87
CA ALA A 281 -4.73 5.50 11.64
C ALA A 281 -4.94 6.99 11.99
N PRO A 282 -4.40 7.93 11.18
CA PRO A 282 -4.69 9.34 11.37
C PRO A 282 -6.20 9.59 11.25
N ASP A 283 -6.78 10.33 12.20
CA ASP A 283 -8.22 10.59 12.26
C ASP A 283 -8.50 12.08 11.96
N PRO A 284 -8.70 12.45 10.68
CA PRO A 284 -8.91 13.84 10.31
C PRO A 284 -10.30 14.30 10.75
N ASN A 285 -10.37 15.55 11.22
CA ASN A 285 -11.67 16.18 11.44
C ASN A 285 -12.33 16.56 10.09
N PRO A 286 -13.65 16.79 10.06
CA PRO A 286 -14.37 17.11 8.81
C PRO A 286 -13.79 18.31 8.02
N ALA A 287 -13.24 19.31 8.71
CA ALA A 287 -12.65 20.48 8.06
C ALA A 287 -11.30 20.19 7.36
N GLN A 288 -10.70 19.03 7.61
CA GLN A 288 -9.45 18.58 6.97
C GLN A 288 -9.71 17.73 5.72
N ILE A 289 -10.92 17.20 5.52
CA ILE A 289 -11.24 16.26 4.45
C ILE A 289 -10.98 16.89 3.07
N ASP A 290 -11.54 18.05 2.78
CA ASP A 290 -11.35 18.74 1.49
C ASP A 290 -9.88 18.99 1.18
N ARG A 291 -9.10 19.33 2.21
CA ARG A 291 -7.66 19.54 2.08
C ARG A 291 -6.94 18.24 1.74
N LEU A 292 -7.25 17.14 2.43
CA LEU A 292 -6.66 15.83 2.13
C LEU A 292 -6.97 15.38 0.70
N VAL A 293 -8.21 15.56 0.24
CA VAL A 293 -8.60 15.26 -1.15
C VAL A 293 -7.77 16.10 -2.12
N ALA A 294 -7.64 17.40 -1.87
CA ALA A 294 -6.83 18.28 -2.71
C ALA A 294 -5.34 17.87 -2.72
N ASP A 295 -4.78 17.55 -1.55
CA ASP A 295 -3.38 17.15 -1.39
C ASP A 295 -3.10 15.80 -2.09
N ILE A 296 -4.01 14.82 -2.00
CA ILE A 296 -3.93 13.57 -2.78
C ILE A 296 -3.93 13.90 -4.28
N ARG A 297 -4.94 14.64 -4.76
CA ARG A 297 -5.04 14.97 -6.20
C ARG A 297 -3.79 15.67 -6.72
N LEU A 298 -3.23 16.61 -5.95
CA LEU A 298 -1.97 17.28 -6.28
C LEU A 298 -0.79 16.30 -6.35
N THR A 299 -0.73 15.34 -5.43
CA THR A 299 0.32 14.31 -5.39
C THR A 299 0.25 13.37 -6.59
N LEU A 300 -0.95 13.05 -7.08
CA LEU A 300 -1.16 12.09 -8.17
C LEU A 300 -0.99 12.69 -9.58
N ARG A 301 -1.13 14.01 -9.74
CA ARG A 301 -1.03 14.71 -11.03
C ARG A 301 0.25 14.44 -11.85
N PRO A 302 1.46 14.38 -11.27
CA PRO A 302 2.68 14.09 -12.04
C PRO A 302 2.65 12.74 -12.75
N PHE A 303 1.78 11.82 -12.31
CA PHE A 303 1.66 10.47 -12.84
C PHE A 303 0.53 10.32 -13.88
N GLY A 304 0.03 11.44 -14.41
CA GLY A 304 -0.98 11.43 -15.47
C GLY A 304 -2.41 11.23 -14.99
N VAL A 305 -2.66 11.30 -13.69
CA VAL A 305 -4.01 11.23 -13.10
C VAL A 305 -4.64 12.62 -13.08
N TYR A 306 -5.78 12.77 -13.76
CA TYR A 306 -6.53 14.03 -13.86
C TYR A 306 -8.01 13.80 -13.54
N TRP A 307 -8.61 14.75 -12.82
CA TRP A 307 -10.05 14.75 -12.52
C TRP A 307 -10.80 15.70 -13.44
N GLY A 308 -12.09 15.46 -13.64
CA GLY A 308 -12.97 16.27 -14.50
C GLY A 308 -12.92 17.75 -14.11
N GLY A 309 -12.22 18.56 -14.91
CA GLY A 309 -11.97 19.99 -14.66
C GLY A 309 -10.50 20.38 -14.76
N ASP A 310 -9.58 19.43 -14.57
CA ASP A 310 -8.16 19.64 -14.81
C ASP A 310 -7.90 19.71 -16.31
N ARG A 311 -7.22 20.77 -16.77
CA ARG A 311 -6.75 20.83 -18.16
C ARG A 311 -5.65 19.79 -18.31
N GLN A 312 -5.89 18.77 -19.12
CA GLN A 312 -4.85 17.84 -19.53
C GLN A 312 -3.73 18.66 -20.20
N PRO A 313 -2.46 18.52 -19.78
CA PRO A 313 -1.36 19.18 -20.46
C PRO A 313 -1.36 18.68 -21.91
N THR A 314 -1.58 19.60 -22.85
CA THR A 314 -1.45 19.30 -24.26
C THR A 314 -0.01 18.86 -24.50
N GLY A 315 0.20 17.70 -25.14
CA GLY A 315 1.47 16.94 -25.21
C GLY A 315 2.69 17.62 -25.85
N ASP A 316 2.72 18.96 -25.89
CA ASP A 316 3.86 19.79 -26.31
C ASP A 316 4.71 20.29 -25.12
N GLU A 317 4.33 20.02 -23.86
CA GLU A 317 5.18 20.34 -22.71
C GLU A 317 6.09 19.14 -22.34
N PRO A 318 7.42 19.31 -22.34
CA PRO A 318 8.34 18.24 -21.97
C PRO A 318 8.27 17.95 -20.46
N PHE A 319 8.13 16.66 -20.12
CA PHE A 319 8.30 16.11 -18.78
C PHE A 319 9.75 16.25 -18.28
#